data_AF-A0A7S0WKC1-F1
#
_entry.id   AF-A0A7S0WKC1-F1
#
_cell.length_a   1.000
_cell.length_b   1.000
_cell.length_c   1.000
_cell.angle_alpha   90.00
_cell.angle_beta   90.00
_cell.angle_gamma   90.00
#
_symmetry.space_group_name_H-M   'P 1'
#
loop_
_entity.id
_entity.type
_entity.pdbx_description
1 polymer ?
#
loop_
_entity_poly.entity_id
_entity_poly.type
_entity_poly.pdbx_seq_one_letter_code
_entity_poly.pdbx_strand_id
1 'polypeptide(L)'
;AHPGNALRAALAARSYRRELIIMVVTSHRMLPTLQAIANLQRLGLEHILIISTDARECARVAAALPRLGCVWDTFQLPMTGEDIDVVVPVAPLWHTRWRTLARALRLQYNVLCMDSDVIVFDDPYRYLKQPPFSEYVILDQPEVLYHQDEYAGNTYTNGGIVYIQNARPDGPAAWLVAEVSDRLLRWVEDNFTLTRARGMQTWCCYLDQ
;
A
#
# COMPACT_ATOMS: atom_id res chain seq x y z
N ALA A 1 2.00 23.71 -6.81
CA ALA A 1 1.40 23.32 -5.51
C ALA A 1 2.47 22.64 -4.66
N HIS A 2 2.65 23.00 -3.39
CA HIS A 2 3.57 22.25 -2.52
C HIS A 2 3.10 20.79 -2.41
N PRO A 3 3.97 19.79 -2.64
CA PRO A 3 3.59 18.37 -2.61
C PRO A 3 2.94 17.91 -1.30
N GLY A 4 3.19 18.62 -0.19
CA GLY A 4 2.54 18.38 1.10
C GLY A 4 1.07 18.82 1.16
N ASN A 5 0.68 19.86 0.43
CA ASN A 5 -0.70 20.37 0.46
C ASN A 5 -1.64 19.53 -0.41
N ALA A 6 -1.16 19.03 -1.55
CA ALA A 6 -1.94 18.16 -2.42
C ALA A 6 -2.32 16.85 -1.74
N LEU A 7 -1.36 16.20 -1.06
CA LEU A 7 -1.63 14.97 -0.31
C LEU A 7 -2.65 15.22 0.81
N ARG A 8 -2.48 16.27 1.62
CA ARG A 8 -3.44 16.61 2.69
C ARG A 8 -4.86 16.79 2.14
N ALA A 9 -5.00 17.48 1.00
CA ALA A 9 -6.29 17.67 0.35
C ALA A 9 -6.90 16.34 -0.13
N ALA A 10 -6.10 15.48 -0.77
CA ALA A 10 -6.57 14.17 -1.24
C ALA A 10 -7.03 13.27 -0.08
N LEU A 11 -6.24 13.21 1.00
CA LEU A 11 -6.58 12.41 2.19
C LEU A 11 -7.85 12.95 2.86
N ALA A 12 -7.98 14.27 3.03
CA ALA A 12 -9.16 14.88 3.61
C ALA A 12 -10.42 14.64 2.76
N ALA A 13 -10.31 14.70 1.43
CA ALA A 13 -11.42 14.48 0.51
C ALA A 13 -11.88 13.02 0.45
N ARG A 14 -11.00 12.05 0.75
CA ARG A 14 -11.30 10.62 0.63
C ARG A 14 -11.46 9.88 1.94
N SER A 15 -11.05 10.44 3.07
CA SER A 15 -11.18 9.74 4.35
C SER A 15 -12.58 9.82 4.95
N TYR A 16 -12.92 8.86 5.82
CA TYR A 16 -14.04 8.95 6.73
C TYR A 16 -13.57 8.80 8.17
N ARG A 17 -13.78 9.82 9.02
CA ARG A 17 -13.29 9.84 10.43
C ARG A 17 -11.79 9.50 10.56
N ARG A 18 -10.97 10.00 9.62
CA ARG A 18 -9.52 9.69 9.51
C ARG A 18 -9.20 8.23 9.14
N GLU A 19 -10.17 7.40 8.80
CA GLU A 19 -9.94 6.11 8.16
C GLU A 19 -9.80 6.29 6.64
N LEU A 20 -8.86 5.57 6.05
CA LEU A 20 -8.58 5.57 4.62
C LEU A 20 -8.32 4.14 4.15
N ILE A 21 -8.82 3.78 2.97
CA ILE A 21 -8.43 2.56 2.25
C ILE A 21 -7.52 3.00 1.11
N ILE A 22 -6.29 2.47 1.05
CA ILE A 22 -5.35 2.71 -0.05
C ILE A 22 -5.27 1.45 -0.90
N MET A 23 -5.42 1.61 -2.21
CA MET A 23 -5.15 0.58 -3.21
C MET A 23 -4.32 1.18 -4.34
N VAL A 24 -3.51 0.35 -4.99
CA VAL A 24 -2.81 0.70 -6.23
C VAL A 24 -3.51 0.12 -7.45
N VAL A 25 -3.46 0.82 -8.58
CA VAL A 25 -4.01 0.33 -9.85
C VAL A 25 -3.15 0.71 -11.03
N THR A 26 -3.09 -0.22 -11.97
CA THR A 26 -2.68 0.01 -13.36
C THR A 26 -3.83 -0.38 -14.28
N SER A 27 -3.86 0.14 -15.50
CA SER A 27 -4.84 -0.26 -16.53
C SER A 27 -4.93 -1.79 -16.74
N HIS A 28 -3.84 -2.52 -16.53
CA HIS A 28 -3.83 -3.99 -16.61
C HIS A 28 -4.56 -4.70 -15.47
N ARG A 29 -4.75 -4.03 -14.32
CA ARG A 29 -5.42 -4.57 -13.12
C ARG A 29 -6.77 -3.89 -12.85
N MET A 30 -7.38 -3.30 -13.89
CA MET A 30 -8.64 -2.57 -13.73
C MET A 30 -9.81 -3.45 -13.28
N LEU A 31 -9.96 -4.66 -13.85
CA LEU A 31 -11.05 -5.57 -13.51
C LEU A 31 -11.04 -6.02 -12.03
N PRO A 32 -9.94 -6.55 -11.47
CA PRO A 32 -9.92 -6.90 -10.05
C PRO A 32 -10.12 -5.65 -9.17
N THR A 33 -9.54 -4.51 -9.55
CA THR A 33 -9.77 -3.24 -8.83
C THR A 33 -11.25 -2.85 -8.79
N LEU A 34 -11.95 -2.88 -9.94
CA LEU A 34 -13.38 -2.61 -10.03
C LEU A 34 -14.19 -3.54 -9.12
N GLN A 35 -13.85 -4.83 -9.10
CA GLN A 35 -14.49 -5.82 -8.25
C GLN A 35 -14.26 -5.51 -6.76
N ALA A 36 -13.02 -5.28 -6.33
CA ALA A 36 -12.69 -4.96 -4.95
C ALA A 36 -13.41 -3.69 -4.46
N ILE A 37 -13.43 -2.65 -5.29
CA ILE A 37 -14.17 -1.41 -5.03
C ILE A 37 -15.67 -1.68 -4.89
N ALA A 38 -16.26 -2.44 -5.81
CA ALA A 38 -17.69 -2.75 -5.76
C ALA A 38 -18.06 -3.51 -4.48
N ASN A 39 -17.21 -4.44 -4.03
CA ASN A 39 -17.38 -5.15 -2.75
C ASN A 39 -17.36 -4.18 -1.56
N LEU A 40 -16.37 -3.30 -1.50
CA LEU A 40 -16.26 -2.28 -0.43
C LEU A 40 -17.47 -1.33 -0.43
N GLN A 41 -17.89 -0.86 -1.60
CA GLN A 41 -19.04 0.04 -1.74
C GLN A 41 -20.35 -0.63 -1.30
N ARG A 42 -20.54 -1.93 -1.59
CA ARG A 42 -21.69 -2.70 -1.12
C ARG A 42 -21.78 -2.75 0.42
N LEU A 43 -20.63 -2.66 1.09
CA LEU A 43 -20.51 -2.60 2.54
C LEU A 43 -20.55 -1.16 3.10
N GLY A 44 -20.76 -0.15 2.24
CA GLY A 44 -20.78 1.27 2.63
C GLY A 44 -19.40 1.89 2.85
N LEU A 45 -18.33 1.23 2.39
CA LEU A 45 -16.95 1.68 2.56
C LEU A 45 -16.51 2.44 1.30
N GLU A 46 -16.70 3.76 1.31
CA GLU A 46 -16.35 4.63 0.17
C GLU A 46 -15.04 5.41 0.36
N HIS A 47 -14.41 5.32 1.53
CA HIS A 47 -13.22 6.11 1.90
C HIS A 47 -11.91 5.59 1.28
N ILE A 48 -11.96 5.37 -0.03
CA ILE A 48 -10.93 4.77 -0.86
C ILE A 48 -10.13 5.88 -1.57
N LEU A 49 -8.80 5.76 -1.52
CA LEU A 49 -7.85 6.51 -2.31
C LEU A 49 -7.10 5.54 -3.23
N ILE A 50 -7.29 5.71 -4.53
CA ILE A 50 -6.59 4.93 -5.54
C ILE A 50 -5.29 5.63 -5.91
N ILE A 51 -4.20 4.88 -5.95
CA ILE A 51 -2.90 5.35 -6.41
C ILE A 51 -2.61 4.73 -7.77
N SER A 52 -2.22 5.53 -8.74
CA SER A 52 -1.80 5.04 -10.06
C SER A 52 -0.42 5.57 -10.44
N THR A 53 0.14 5.05 -11.53
CA THR A 53 1.53 5.33 -11.94
C THR A 53 1.72 6.77 -12.37
N ASP A 54 0.72 7.37 -13.01
CA ASP A 54 0.79 8.72 -13.53
C ASP A 54 -0.60 9.34 -13.75
N ALA A 55 -0.61 10.60 -14.18
CA ALA A 55 -1.83 11.37 -14.44
C ALA A 55 -2.72 10.73 -15.52
N ARG A 56 -2.13 10.10 -16.55
CA ARG A 56 -2.87 9.48 -17.66
C ARG A 56 -3.59 8.22 -17.18
N GLU A 57 -2.91 7.39 -16.40
CA GLU A 57 -3.54 6.22 -15.79
C GLU A 57 -4.64 6.63 -14.81
N CYS A 58 -4.41 7.68 -14.01
CA CYS A 58 -5.48 8.20 -13.16
C CYS A 58 -6.69 8.73 -13.94
N ALA A 59 -6.51 9.36 -15.09
CA ALA A 59 -7.62 9.77 -15.95
C ALA A 59 -8.42 8.56 -16.46
N ARG A 60 -7.75 7.44 -16.79
CA ARG A 60 -8.42 6.18 -17.19
C ARG A 60 -9.21 5.57 -16.04
N VAL A 61 -8.62 5.53 -14.84
CA VAL A 61 -9.32 5.08 -13.63
C VAL A 61 -10.54 5.95 -13.37
N ALA A 62 -10.40 7.28 -13.41
CA ALA A 62 -11.50 8.20 -13.18
C ALA A 62 -12.61 8.07 -14.24
N ALA A 63 -12.27 7.75 -15.49
CA ALA A 63 -13.27 7.49 -16.53
C ALA A 63 -14.08 6.21 -16.25
N ALA A 64 -13.45 5.17 -15.71
CA ALA A 64 -14.13 3.93 -15.32
C ALA A 64 -14.86 4.05 -13.96
N LEU A 65 -14.33 4.87 -13.05
CA LEU A 65 -14.72 4.98 -11.65
C LEU A 65 -14.83 6.46 -11.22
N PRO A 66 -15.81 7.22 -11.74
CA PRO A 66 -15.86 8.67 -11.58
C PRO A 66 -16.07 9.15 -10.14
N ARG A 67 -16.54 8.28 -9.25
CA ARG A 67 -16.75 8.59 -7.83
C ARG A 67 -15.51 8.36 -6.95
N LEU A 68 -14.43 7.81 -7.49
CA LEU A 68 -13.20 7.57 -6.74
C LEU A 68 -12.18 8.68 -6.94
N GLY A 69 -11.44 8.98 -5.88
CA GLY A 69 -10.23 9.79 -5.98
C GLY A 69 -9.08 8.93 -6.51
N CYS A 70 -8.43 9.39 -7.57
CA CYS A 70 -7.16 8.85 -8.04
C CYS A 70 -6.04 9.87 -7.84
N VAL A 71 -4.92 9.41 -7.31
CA VAL A 71 -3.70 10.22 -7.14
C VAL A 71 -2.50 9.52 -7.75
N TRP A 72 -1.48 10.31 -8.07
CA TRP A 72 -0.20 9.83 -8.56
C TRP A 72 0.92 10.67 -7.92
N ASP A 73 2.13 10.13 -7.92
CA ASP A 73 3.34 10.84 -7.52
C ASP A 73 4.21 11.06 -8.77
N THR A 74 4.95 12.16 -8.80
CA THR A 74 5.96 12.42 -9.84
C THR A 74 7.31 11.81 -9.49
N PHE A 75 7.46 11.29 -8.27
CA PHE A 75 8.67 10.59 -7.86
C PHE A 75 8.94 9.39 -8.76
N GLN A 76 10.20 9.28 -9.21
CA GLN A 76 10.70 8.15 -9.95
C GLN A 76 11.76 7.47 -9.08
N LEU A 77 11.68 6.15 -8.96
CA LEU A 77 12.72 5.38 -8.30
C LEU A 77 14.00 5.48 -9.16
N PRO A 78 15.13 5.97 -8.63
CA PRO A 78 16.30 6.34 -9.43
C PRO A 78 17.14 5.13 -9.82
N MET A 79 16.51 4.13 -10.44
CA MET A 79 17.18 2.92 -10.95
C MET A 79 17.94 3.24 -12.24
N THR A 80 19.13 2.66 -12.41
CA THR A 80 19.96 2.88 -13.61
C THR A 80 20.59 1.58 -14.09
N GLY A 81 20.88 1.48 -15.39
CA GLY A 81 21.61 0.34 -15.96
C GLY A 81 20.96 -1.02 -15.67
N GLU A 82 21.79 -2.00 -15.32
CA GLU A 82 21.38 -3.38 -15.02
C GLU A 82 20.41 -3.49 -13.83
N ASP A 83 20.32 -2.48 -12.97
CA ASP A 83 19.39 -2.51 -11.82
C ASP A 83 17.92 -2.47 -12.25
N ILE A 84 17.63 -1.95 -13.45
CA ILE A 84 16.27 -1.94 -14.00
C ILE A 84 15.78 -3.38 -14.23
N ASP A 85 16.67 -4.28 -14.63
CA ASP A 85 16.32 -5.68 -14.94
C ASP A 85 16.18 -6.54 -13.66
N VAL A 86 16.75 -6.08 -12.54
CA VAL A 86 16.68 -6.77 -11.25
C VAL A 86 15.35 -6.46 -10.52
N VAL A 87 14.76 -5.30 -10.78
CA VAL A 87 13.56 -4.81 -10.09
C VAL A 87 12.31 -5.10 -10.94
N VAL A 88 11.30 -5.70 -10.33
CA VAL A 88 10.05 -6.01 -11.05
C VAL A 88 9.34 -4.72 -11.50
N PRO A 89 8.74 -4.66 -12.71
CA PRO A 89 8.24 -3.41 -13.31
C PRO A 89 7.22 -2.63 -12.47
N VAL A 90 6.51 -3.29 -11.55
CA VAL A 90 5.47 -2.70 -10.70
C VAL A 90 6.02 -2.16 -9.37
N ALA A 91 7.29 -2.45 -9.02
CA ALA A 91 7.89 -2.01 -7.77
C ALA A 91 7.88 -0.49 -7.54
N PRO A 92 8.03 0.40 -8.55
CA PRO A 92 7.86 1.83 -8.34
C PRO A 92 6.46 2.21 -7.82
N LEU A 93 5.42 1.50 -8.25
CA LEU A 93 4.05 1.74 -7.80
C LEU A 93 3.86 1.23 -6.36
N TRP A 94 4.42 0.06 -6.02
CA TRP A 94 4.43 -0.44 -4.64
C TRP A 94 5.21 0.47 -3.69
N HIS A 95 6.35 1.00 -4.13
CA HIS A 95 7.11 2.01 -3.38
C HIS A 95 6.28 3.27 -3.15
N THR A 96 5.53 3.72 -4.18
CA THR A 96 4.62 4.87 -4.07
C THR A 96 3.47 4.59 -3.08
N ARG A 97 2.93 3.37 -3.05
CA ARG A 97 1.94 2.91 -2.05
C ARG A 97 2.47 3.13 -0.64
N TRP A 98 3.63 2.56 -0.34
CA TRP A 98 4.24 2.61 1.00
C TRP A 98 4.66 4.01 1.42
N ARG A 99 5.20 4.81 0.50
CA ARG A 99 5.50 6.23 0.75
C ARG A 99 4.24 7.03 1.07
N THR A 100 3.18 6.83 0.30
CA THR A 100 1.91 7.53 0.50
C THR A 100 1.30 7.13 1.84
N LEU A 101 1.34 5.84 2.17
CA LEU A 101 0.91 5.30 3.45
C LEU A 101 1.69 5.93 4.61
N ALA A 102 3.02 5.89 4.58
CA ALA A 102 3.87 6.48 5.63
C ALA A 102 3.56 7.97 5.85
N ARG A 103 3.33 8.71 4.76
CA ARG A 103 2.95 10.13 4.84
C ARG A 103 1.53 10.31 5.38
N ALA A 104 0.59 9.44 5.05
CA ALA A 104 -0.77 9.47 5.60
C ALA A 104 -0.79 9.18 7.12
N LEU A 105 0.01 8.21 7.57
CA LEU A 105 0.18 7.93 9.01
C LEU A 105 0.74 9.15 9.76
N ARG A 106 1.75 9.82 9.18
CA ARG A 106 2.30 11.07 9.75
C ARG A 106 1.27 12.20 9.83
N LEU A 107 0.21 12.12 9.04
CA LEU A 107 -0.92 13.05 9.02
C LEU A 107 -2.09 12.55 9.89
N GLN A 108 -1.87 11.51 10.71
CA GLN A 108 -2.83 10.92 11.65
C GLN A 108 -4.04 10.30 10.97
N TYR A 109 -3.85 9.71 9.80
CA TYR A 109 -4.85 8.83 9.18
C TYR A 109 -4.56 7.39 9.58
N ASN A 110 -5.61 6.66 9.92
CA ASN A 110 -5.59 5.20 9.97
C ASN A 110 -5.75 4.69 8.53
N VAL A 111 -5.02 3.64 8.18
CA VAL A 111 -4.96 3.17 6.79
C VAL A 111 -5.16 1.68 6.72
N LEU A 112 -6.13 1.24 5.92
CA LEU A 112 -6.20 -0.11 5.38
C LEU A 112 -5.52 -0.12 4.01
N CYS A 113 -4.31 -0.66 3.95
CA CYS A 113 -3.62 -0.99 2.71
C CYS A 113 -4.20 -2.31 2.19
N MET A 114 -4.64 -2.33 0.94
CA MET A 114 -5.26 -3.51 0.35
C MET A 114 -4.84 -3.64 -1.12
N ASP A 115 -4.55 -4.87 -1.55
CA ASP A 115 -4.39 -5.19 -2.95
C ASP A 115 -5.74 -5.31 -3.66
N SER A 116 -5.70 -5.17 -4.99
CA SER A 116 -6.90 -5.15 -5.82
C SER A 116 -7.51 -6.53 -6.07
N ASP A 117 -6.77 -7.61 -5.82
CA ASP A 117 -7.18 -9.01 -6.00
C ASP A 117 -7.77 -9.63 -4.72
N VAL A 118 -8.33 -8.77 -3.86
CA VAL A 118 -9.03 -9.14 -2.63
C VAL A 118 -10.55 -9.18 -2.86
N ILE A 119 -11.23 -10.11 -2.18
CA ILE A 119 -12.69 -10.15 -2.06
C ILE A 119 -13.08 -9.87 -0.61
N VAL A 120 -13.85 -8.81 -0.38
CA VAL A 120 -14.31 -8.42 0.96
C VAL A 120 -15.75 -8.87 1.14
N PHE A 121 -15.97 -9.82 2.06
CA PHE A 121 -17.29 -10.40 2.30
C PHE A 121 -18.13 -9.65 3.34
N ASP A 122 -17.48 -8.93 4.27
CA ASP A 122 -18.11 -8.19 5.38
C ASP A 122 -17.25 -6.97 5.76
N ASP A 123 -17.79 -6.05 6.56
CA ASP A 123 -17.07 -4.86 7.03
C ASP A 123 -15.85 -5.25 7.90
N PRO A 124 -14.60 -5.03 7.44
CA PRO A 124 -13.42 -5.43 8.19
C PRO A 124 -13.26 -4.65 9.50
N TYR A 125 -13.78 -3.41 9.58
CA TYR A 125 -13.66 -2.59 10.79
C TYR A 125 -14.48 -3.17 11.94
N ARG A 126 -15.53 -3.96 11.65
CA ARG A 126 -16.28 -4.71 12.67
C ARG A 126 -15.37 -5.62 13.50
N TYR A 127 -14.33 -6.17 12.90
CA TYR A 127 -13.42 -7.11 13.53
C TYR A 127 -12.16 -6.39 14.03
N LEU A 128 -11.53 -5.57 13.18
CA LEU A 128 -10.23 -4.93 13.46
C LEU A 128 -10.31 -3.88 14.58
N LYS A 129 -11.49 -3.27 14.80
CA LYS A 129 -11.71 -2.26 15.85
C LYS A 129 -12.22 -2.86 17.17
N GLN A 130 -12.33 -4.18 17.28
CA GLN A 130 -12.80 -4.86 18.50
C GLN A 130 -11.66 -5.63 19.16
N PRO A 131 -11.75 -5.92 20.47
CA PRO A 131 -10.81 -6.82 21.12
C PRO A 131 -10.78 -8.21 20.46
N PRO A 132 -9.59 -8.84 20.32
CA PRO A 132 -8.30 -8.36 20.82
C PRO A 132 -7.58 -7.38 19.88
N PHE A 133 -8.06 -7.20 18.65
CA PHE A 133 -7.35 -6.45 17.61
C PHE A 133 -7.28 -4.94 17.85
N SER A 134 -8.24 -4.38 18.59
CA SER A 134 -8.28 -2.94 18.92
C SER A 134 -7.05 -2.43 19.68
N GLU A 135 -6.29 -3.32 20.32
CA GLU A 135 -5.09 -2.97 21.09
C GLU A 135 -3.83 -2.88 20.22
N TYR A 136 -3.87 -3.40 18.99
CA TYR A 136 -2.73 -3.42 18.08
C TYR A 136 -2.76 -2.22 17.13
N VAL A 137 -1.59 -1.61 16.94
CA VAL A 137 -1.40 -0.46 16.04
C VAL A 137 -1.26 -0.92 14.59
N ILE A 138 -0.60 -2.05 14.35
CA ILE A 138 -0.43 -2.66 13.03
C ILE A 138 -1.01 -4.06 13.10
N LEU A 139 -1.86 -4.38 12.14
CA LEU A 139 -2.49 -5.66 11.95
C LEU A 139 -2.16 -6.14 10.54
N ASP A 140 -1.60 -7.33 10.47
CA ASP A 140 -1.08 -7.96 9.27
C ASP A 140 -1.31 -9.47 9.41
N GLN A 141 -1.27 -10.19 8.29
CA GLN A 141 -1.45 -11.63 8.26
C GLN A 141 -0.17 -12.32 7.73
N PRO A 142 0.08 -13.57 8.16
CA PRO A 142 1.14 -14.37 7.57
C PRO A 142 0.91 -14.71 6.09
N GLU A 143 1.99 -14.74 5.31
CA GLU A 143 2.05 -15.20 3.92
C GLU A 143 2.04 -16.74 3.87
N VAL A 144 0.85 -17.35 3.77
CA VAL A 144 0.69 -18.80 3.67
C VAL A 144 0.26 -19.19 2.26
N LEU A 145 1.19 -19.78 1.49
CA LEU A 145 0.97 -20.09 0.08
C LEU A 145 0.17 -21.39 -0.16
N TYR A 146 0.43 -22.45 0.62
CA TYR A 146 -0.04 -23.80 0.27
C TYR A 146 -0.70 -24.57 1.41
N HIS A 147 -0.23 -24.39 2.65
CA HIS A 147 -0.59 -25.24 3.80
C HIS A 147 -1.15 -24.39 4.94
N GLN A 148 -2.48 -24.29 5.04
CA GLN A 148 -3.14 -23.45 6.04
C GLN A 148 -2.82 -23.84 7.49
N ASP A 149 -2.42 -25.08 7.72
CA ASP A 149 -1.93 -25.56 9.01
C ASP A 149 -0.62 -24.88 9.44
N GLU A 150 0.14 -24.30 8.51
CA GLU A 150 1.35 -23.52 8.81
C GLU A 150 1.03 -22.10 9.30
N TYR A 151 -0.23 -21.63 9.19
CA TYR A 151 -0.59 -20.24 9.48
C TYR A 151 -0.19 -19.78 10.88
N ALA A 152 -0.37 -20.63 11.90
CA ALA A 152 -0.03 -20.28 13.28
C ALA A 152 1.48 -20.18 13.54
N GLY A 153 2.31 -20.83 12.73
CA GLY A 153 3.77 -20.85 12.88
C GLY A 153 4.53 -19.95 11.90
N ASN A 154 3.83 -19.42 10.90
CA ASN A 154 4.44 -18.62 9.85
C ASN A 154 4.72 -17.19 10.34
N THR A 155 5.91 -16.69 10.03
CA THR A 155 6.40 -15.37 10.43
C THR A 155 6.64 -14.42 9.25
N TYR A 156 6.45 -14.90 8.02
CA TYR A 156 6.50 -14.07 6.82
C TYR A 156 5.19 -13.28 6.72
N THR A 157 5.28 -11.98 6.49
CA THR A 157 4.13 -11.08 6.39
C THR A 157 3.62 -10.98 4.94
N ASN A 158 2.30 -10.85 4.77
CA ASN A 158 1.65 -10.57 3.50
C ASN A 158 1.15 -9.13 3.52
N GLY A 159 1.85 -8.19 2.92
CA GLY A 159 1.35 -6.81 2.86
C GLY A 159 0.34 -6.52 1.75
N GLY A 160 -0.27 -7.57 1.18
CA GLY A 160 -1.48 -7.47 0.37
C GLY A 160 -2.69 -6.98 1.18
N ILE A 161 -2.72 -7.22 2.51
CA ILE A 161 -3.66 -6.55 3.44
C ILE A 161 -2.94 -6.16 4.72
N VAL A 162 -2.79 -4.86 4.96
CA VAL A 162 -2.25 -4.32 6.22
C VAL A 162 -3.16 -3.23 6.75
N TYR A 163 -3.59 -3.36 7.99
CA TYR A 163 -4.34 -2.31 8.68
C TYR A 163 -3.52 -1.64 9.76
N ILE A 164 -3.49 -0.31 9.73
CA ILE A 164 -2.77 0.51 10.71
C ILE A 164 -3.76 1.48 11.36
N GLN A 165 -3.89 1.39 12.67
CA GLN A 165 -4.80 2.19 13.49
C GLN A 165 -4.09 2.92 14.62
N ASN A 166 -4.77 3.90 15.20
CA ASN A 166 -4.22 4.76 16.24
C ASN A 166 -2.93 5.46 15.79
N ALA A 167 -2.90 5.88 14.51
CA ALA A 167 -1.72 6.46 13.90
C ALA A 167 -1.25 7.72 14.63
N ARG A 168 0.04 7.76 14.98
CA ARG A 168 0.70 8.91 15.60
C ARG A 168 1.80 9.44 14.69
N PRO A 169 1.99 10.77 14.56
CA PRO A 169 2.98 11.34 13.65
C PRO A 169 4.42 10.85 13.87
N ASP A 170 4.73 10.63 15.13
CA ASP A 170 6.01 10.22 15.71
C ASP A 170 5.95 8.78 16.27
N GLY A 171 4.88 8.05 15.98
CA GLY A 171 4.68 6.69 16.47
C GLY A 171 5.56 5.65 15.78
N PRO A 172 5.77 4.49 16.43
CA PRO A 172 6.59 3.41 15.88
C PRO A 172 6.08 2.89 14.54
N ALA A 173 4.76 2.89 14.31
CA ALA A 173 4.20 2.46 13.03
C ALA A 173 4.56 3.39 11.87
N ALA A 174 4.54 4.70 12.08
CA ALA A 174 4.94 5.66 11.03
C ALA A 174 6.43 5.52 10.68
N TRP A 175 7.27 5.18 11.66
CA TRP A 175 8.68 4.86 11.45
C TRP A 175 8.88 3.53 10.70
N LEU A 176 8.23 2.46 11.15
CA LEU A 176 8.35 1.14 10.53
C LEU A 176 7.96 1.17 9.05
N VAL A 177 6.84 1.81 8.73
CA VAL A 177 6.37 1.91 7.34
C VAL A 177 7.30 2.80 6.50
N ALA A 178 7.84 3.88 7.07
CA ALA A 178 8.81 4.70 6.35
C ALA A 178 10.09 3.90 6.01
N GLU A 179 10.56 3.06 6.92
CA GLU A 179 11.73 2.19 6.69
C GLU A 179 11.53 1.21 5.53
N VAL A 180 10.30 0.73 5.26
CA VAL A 180 10.01 -0.10 4.08
C VAL A 180 10.39 0.64 2.79
N SER A 181 10.01 1.91 2.70
CA SER A 181 10.31 2.75 1.53
C SER A 181 11.79 3.16 1.47
N ASP A 182 12.39 3.46 2.61
CA ASP A 182 13.77 3.97 2.69
C ASP A 182 14.81 2.87 2.43
N ARG A 183 14.55 1.62 2.84
CA ARG A 183 15.45 0.48 2.57
C ARG A 183 15.67 0.26 1.07
N LEU A 184 14.61 0.35 0.27
CA LEU A 184 14.71 0.25 -1.18
C LEU A 184 15.58 1.37 -1.76
N LEU A 185 15.43 2.59 -1.26
CA LEU A 185 16.28 3.72 -1.70
C LEU A 185 17.75 3.48 -1.36
N ARG A 186 18.06 2.98 -0.16
CA ARG A 186 19.45 2.64 0.23
C ARG A 186 20.05 1.56 -0.68
N TRP A 187 19.25 0.59 -1.13
CA TRP A 187 19.72 -0.43 -2.08
C TRP A 187 20.01 0.19 -3.45
N VAL A 188 19.15 1.09 -3.93
CA VAL A 188 19.38 1.80 -5.19
C VAL A 188 20.60 2.72 -5.10
N GLU A 189 20.79 3.42 -3.98
CA GLU A 189 21.95 4.30 -3.74
C GLU A 189 23.29 3.54 -3.75
N ASP A 190 23.31 2.28 -3.30
CA ASP A 190 24.48 1.40 -3.30
C ASP A 190 24.56 0.51 -4.56
N ASN A 191 23.75 0.77 -5.59
CA ASN A 191 23.63 -0.05 -6.81
C ASN A 191 23.48 -1.55 -6.49
N PHE A 192 22.68 -1.86 -5.47
CA PHE A 192 22.43 -3.20 -4.95
C PHE A 192 23.68 -3.96 -4.49
N THR A 193 24.83 -3.30 -4.29
CA THR A 193 26.11 -3.95 -3.96
C THR A 193 26.00 -4.77 -2.68
N LEU A 194 25.53 -4.17 -1.59
CA LEU A 194 25.33 -4.87 -0.32
C LEU A 194 24.37 -6.05 -0.45
N THR A 195 23.25 -5.88 -1.14
CA THR A 195 22.24 -6.93 -1.29
C THR A 195 22.74 -8.09 -2.14
N ARG A 196 23.47 -7.81 -3.23
CA ARG A 196 24.12 -8.83 -4.07
C ARG A 196 25.19 -9.60 -3.30
N ALA A 197 26.00 -8.91 -2.50
CA ALA A 197 26.99 -9.53 -1.62
C ALA A 197 26.37 -10.46 -0.56
N ARG A 198 25.08 -10.28 -0.25
CA ARG A 198 24.29 -11.13 0.65
C ARG A 198 23.48 -12.21 -0.08
N GLY A 199 23.70 -12.39 -1.39
CA GLY A 199 23.07 -13.45 -2.19
C GLY A 199 21.72 -13.06 -2.81
N MET A 200 21.29 -11.81 -2.71
CA MET A 200 20.07 -11.34 -3.39
C MET A 200 20.38 -11.15 -4.88
N GLN A 201 19.90 -12.08 -5.72
CA GLN A 201 20.13 -12.06 -7.17
C GLN A 201 18.98 -11.41 -7.95
N THR A 202 17.78 -11.41 -7.39
CA THR A 202 16.58 -10.80 -7.98
C THR A 202 15.79 -10.10 -6.88
N TRP A 203 14.93 -9.16 -7.26
CA TRP A 203 13.91 -8.69 -6.34
C TRP A 203 13.07 -9.87 -5.86
N CYS A 204 12.90 -10.01 -4.54
CA CYS A 204 12.02 -11.03 -4.01
C CYS A 204 10.57 -10.59 -4.32
N CYS A 205 9.81 -11.39 -5.06
CA CYS A 205 8.39 -11.14 -5.38
C CYS A 205 7.44 -11.15 -4.16
N TYR A 206 8.01 -11.20 -2.95
CA TYR A 206 7.31 -11.19 -1.67
C TYR A 206 7.75 -10.00 -0.79
N LEU A 207 8.73 -9.19 -1.21
CA LEU A 207 9.18 -7.99 -0.46
C LEU A 207 8.26 -6.78 -0.68
N ASP A 208 7.24 -6.96 -1.51
CA ASP A 208 6.30 -5.96 -2.01
C ASP A 208 4.83 -6.27 -1.74
N GLN A 209 4.56 -7.41 -1.13
CA GLN A 209 3.35 -7.54 -0.33
C GLN A 209 3.61 -6.72 0.91
#